data_AF-A0A6C1P4Z9-F1
#
_entry.id   AF-A0A6C1P4Z9-F1
#
_cell.length_a   1.000
_cell.length_b   1.000
_cell.length_c   1.000
_cell.angle_alpha   90.00
_cell.angle_beta   90.00
_cell.angle_gamma   90.00
#
_symmetry.space_group_name_H-M   'P 1'
#
loop_
_entity.id
_entity.type
_entity.pdbx_description
1 polymer ?
#
loop_
_entity_poly.entity_id
_entity_poly.type
_entity_poly.pdbx_seq_one_letter_code
_entity_poly.pdbx_strand_id
1 'polypeptide(L)' 'ESILQQFQNFTTAVRLGNTEKLALALANKTAIPRGKRLSDEEMEILIDQLFACEHPYFDPMNKPTIIYIPLEEIKDRFR' A
#
# COMPACT_ATOMS: atom_id res chain seq x y z
N GLU A 1 6.49 -14.01 9.81
CA GLU A 1 6.82 -14.76 8.58
C GLU A 1 8.16 -14.28 7.99
N SER A 2 8.93 -15.17 7.37
CA SER A 2 10.26 -14.83 6.84
C SER A 2 10.15 -14.12 5.47
N ILE A 3 11.00 -13.12 5.24
CA ILE A 3 11.11 -12.40 3.94
C ILE A 3 11.30 -13.40 2.78
N LEU A 4 12.00 -14.50 3.04
CA LEU A 4 12.25 -15.58 2.07
C LEU A 4 10.96 -16.27 1.59
N GLN A 5 9.97 -16.45 2.47
CA GLN A 5 8.69 -17.05 2.07
C GLN A 5 7.88 -16.09 1.19
N GLN A 6 7.87 -14.80 1.51
CA GLN A 6 7.18 -13.81 0.67
C GLN A 6 7.83 -13.71 -0.71
N PHE A 7 9.17 -13.74 -0.79
CA PHE A 7 9.90 -13.77 -2.07
C PHE A 7 9.48 -14.94 -2.96
N GLN A 8 9.32 -16.16 -2.40
CA GLN A 8 8.87 -17.32 -3.16
C GLN A 8 7.40 -17.22 -3.59
N ASN A 9 6.54 -16.55 -2.83
CA ASN A 9 5.15 -16.32 -3.25
C ASN A 9 5.07 -15.36 -4.45
N PHE A 10 5.93 -14.33 -4.50
CA PHE A 10 5.99 -13.40 -5.63
C PHE A 10 6.66 -13.98 -6.89
N THR A 11 7.43 -15.08 -6.78
CA THR A 11 7.98 -15.77 -7.95
C THR A 11 6.93 -16.43 -8.85
N THR A 12 5.74 -16.74 -8.34
CA THR A 12 4.71 -17.50 -9.07
C THR A 12 3.70 -16.60 -9.80
N ALA A 13 3.50 -15.35 -9.37
CA ALA A 13 2.39 -14.51 -9.83
C ALA A 13 2.78 -13.32 -10.73
N VAL A 14 4.04 -12.87 -10.72
CA VAL A 14 4.44 -11.64 -11.44
C VAL A 14 5.82 -11.80 -12.08
N ARG A 15 5.95 -11.38 -13.36
CA ARG A 15 7.23 -11.29 -14.08
C ARG A 15 8.07 -10.09 -13.60
N LEU A 16 8.34 -10.04 -12.30
CA LEU A 16 9.20 -9.04 -11.68
C LEU A 16 10.65 -9.55 -11.65
N GLY A 17 11.61 -8.62 -11.82
CA GLY A 17 13.02 -8.87 -11.58
C GLY A 17 13.29 -9.24 -10.11
N ASN A 18 14.42 -9.88 -9.85
CA ASN A 18 14.77 -10.33 -8.48
C ASN A 18 14.84 -9.16 -7.49
N THR A 19 15.34 -7.99 -7.93
CA THR A 19 15.40 -6.77 -7.11
C THR A 19 14.02 -6.25 -6.73
N GLU A 20 13.09 -6.23 -7.69
CA GLU A 20 11.71 -5.78 -7.47
C GLU A 20 10.96 -6.70 -6.51
N LYS A 21 11.17 -8.03 -6.63
CA LYS A 21 10.60 -9.02 -5.70
C LYS A 21 11.11 -8.82 -4.27
N LEU A 22 12.40 -8.50 -4.10
CA LEU A 22 12.97 -8.21 -2.80
C LEU A 22 12.39 -6.90 -2.23
N ALA A 23 12.32 -5.85 -3.04
CA ALA A 23 11.72 -4.57 -2.63
C ALA A 23 10.26 -4.75 -2.21
N LEU A 24 9.49 -5.55 -2.94
CA LEU A 24 8.09 -5.85 -2.62
C LEU A 24 7.94 -6.64 -1.32
N ALA A 25 8.80 -7.63 -1.09
CA ALA A 25 8.80 -8.39 0.17
C ALA A 25 9.19 -7.51 1.36
N LEU A 26 10.14 -6.59 1.18
CA LEU A 26 10.51 -5.62 2.20
C LEU A 26 9.34 -4.66 2.48
N ALA A 27 8.75 -4.06 1.45
CA ALA A 27 7.64 -3.14 1.56
C ALA A 27 6.45 -3.77 2.29
N ASN A 28 6.08 -5.02 1.95
CA ASN A 28 5.01 -5.73 2.65
C ASN A 28 5.33 -6.00 4.12
N LYS A 29 6.59 -6.26 4.46
CA LYS A 29 7.02 -6.51 5.84
C LYS A 29 7.05 -5.23 6.69
N THR A 30 7.39 -4.09 6.09
CA THR A 30 7.50 -2.80 6.79
C THR A 30 6.22 -1.97 6.73
N ALA A 31 5.24 -2.37 5.93
CA ALA A 31 3.97 -1.67 5.80
C ALA A 31 3.24 -1.54 7.15
N ILE A 32 2.51 -0.43 7.30
CA ILE A 32 1.61 -0.23 8.43
C ILE A 32 0.51 -1.31 8.38
N PRO A 33 0.37 -2.15 9.41
CA PRO A 33 -0.62 -3.22 9.40
C PRO A 33 -2.03 -2.65 9.53
N ARG A 34 -2.99 -3.35 8.93
CA ARG A 34 -4.41 -2.99 9.01
C ARG A 34 -4.86 -2.95 10.48
N GLY A 35 -5.62 -1.93 10.83
CA GLY A 35 -6.17 -1.76 12.19
C GLY A 35 -5.19 -1.15 13.20
N LYS A 36 -3.93 -0.85 12.82
CA LYS A 36 -3.06 -0.02 13.66
C LYS A 36 -3.70 1.37 13.80
N ARG A 37 -3.91 1.82 15.03
CA ARG A 37 -4.27 3.21 15.31
C ARG A 37 -3.05 4.09 15.07
N LEU A 38 -3.24 5.17 14.32
CA LEU A 38 -2.22 6.18 14.04
C LEU A 38 -2.54 7.44 14.84
N SER A 39 -1.51 8.16 15.27
CA SER A 39 -1.66 9.55 15.71
C SER A 39 -1.90 10.47 14.51
N ASP A 40 -2.35 11.69 14.76
CA ASP A 40 -2.54 12.70 13.71
C ASP A 40 -1.22 12.98 12.95
N GLU A 41 -0.11 13.09 13.69
CA GLU A 41 1.24 13.25 13.12
C GLU A 41 1.65 12.05 12.26
N GLU A 42 1.38 10.81 12.70
CA GLU A 42 1.67 9.61 11.90
C GLU A 42 0.84 9.57 10.60
N MET A 43 -0.40 10.08 10.63
CA MET A 43 -1.25 10.17 9.45
C MET A 43 -0.75 11.23 8.46
N GLU A 44 -0.34 12.40 8.94
CA GLU A 44 0.25 13.46 8.09
C GLU A 44 1.53 12.98 7.41
N ILE A 45 2.46 12.38 8.18
CA ILE A 45 3.71 11.84 7.65
C ILE A 45 3.44 10.77 6.58
N LEU A 46 2.45 9.91 6.79
CA LEU A 46 2.08 8.86 5.82
C LEU A 46 1.60 9.47 4.49
N ILE A 47 0.77 10.51 4.56
CA ILE A 47 0.25 11.21 3.39
C ILE A 47 1.39 11.91 2.65
N ASP A 48 2.28 12.60 3.36
CA ASP A 48 3.44 13.28 2.77
C ASP A 48 4.37 12.30 2.05
N GLN A 49 4.66 11.16 2.68
CA GLN A 49 5.49 10.10 2.08
C GLN A 49 4.84 9.50 0.83
N LEU A 50 3.51 9.30 0.84
CA LEU A 50 2.78 8.79 -0.32
C LEU A 50 2.93 9.75 -1.50
N PHE A 51 2.70 11.05 -1.29
CA PHE A 51 2.76 12.04 -2.37
C PHE A 51 4.18 12.44 -2.79
N ALA A 52 5.20 12.07 -2.01
CA ALA A 52 6.61 12.16 -2.42
C ALA A 52 7.04 11.07 -3.41
N CYS A 53 6.23 10.01 -3.61
CA CYS A 53 6.51 8.95 -4.57
C CYS A 53 6.18 9.38 -6.01
N GLU A 54 6.89 8.82 -7.00
CA GLU A 54 6.64 9.12 -8.42
C GLU A 54 5.23 8.73 -8.89
N HIS A 55 4.71 7.62 -8.36
CA HIS A 55 3.40 7.06 -8.72
C HIS A 55 2.54 6.90 -7.45
N PRO A 56 1.98 7.99 -6.90
CA PRO A 56 1.34 7.97 -5.59
C PRO A 56 -0.05 7.34 -5.60
N TYR A 57 -0.66 7.13 -6.78
CA TYR A 57 -2.05 6.68 -6.94
C TYR A 57 -2.20 5.16 -7.08
N PHE A 58 -1.10 4.44 -7.35
CA PHE A 58 -1.11 3.00 -7.58
C PHE A 58 0.04 2.33 -6.83
N ASP A 59 -0.24 1.18 -6.22
CA ASP A 59 0.80 0.33 -5.64
C ASP A 59 1.55 -0.45 -6.73
N PRO A 60 2.68 -1.12 -6.39
CA PRO A 60 3.42 -1.95 -7.33
C PRO A 60 2.65 -3.16 -7.90
N MET A 61 1.46 -3.48 -7.34
CA MET A 61 0.54 -4.50 -7.83
C MET A 61 -0.65 -3.89 -8.61
N ASN A 62 -0.57 -2.60 -8.96
CA ASN A 62 -1.58 -1.84 -9.69
C ASN A 62 -2.93 -1.69 -8.95
N LYS A 63 -2.90 -1.69 -7.62
CA LYS A 63 -4.06 -1.39 -6.77
C LYS A 63 -4.10 0.10 -6.42
N PRO A 64 -5.28 0.73 -6.39
CA PRO A 64 -5.39 2.13 -5.99
C PRO A 64 -4.97 2.32 -4.54
N THR A 65 -4.15 3.33 -4.27
CA THR A 65 -3.71 3.73 -2.92
C THR A 65 -4.73 4.64 -2.23
N ILE A 66 -5.45 5.45 -3.01
CA ILE A 66 -6.48 6.38 -2.56
C ILE A 66 -7.73 6.23 -3.41
N ILE A 67 -8.88 6.53 -2.81
CA ILE A 67 -10.17 6.62 -3.49
C ILE A 67 -10.83 7.94 -3.14
N TYR A 68 -11.47 8.58 -4.12
CA TYR A 68 -12.28 9.77 -3.89
C TYR A 68 -13.72 9.35 -3.65
N ILE A 69 -14.29 9.75 -2.52
CA ILE A 69 -15.69 9.50 -2.18
C ILE A 69 -16.40 10.86 -2.09
N PRO A 70 -17.25 11.23 -3.07
CA PRO A 70 -18.02 12.47 -3.01
C PRO A 70 -18.99 12.46 -1.83
N LEU A 71 -19.30 13.66 -1.31
CA LEU A 71 -20.24 13.81 -0.19
C LEU A 71 -21.63 13.22 -0.49
N GLU A 72 -22.11 13.32 -1.72
CA GLU A 72 -23.40 12.74 -2.12
C GLU A 72 -23.38 11.20 -2.04
N GLU A 73 -22.26 10.56 -2.42
CA GLU A 73 -22.10 9.11 -2.29
C GLU A 73 -22.08 8.67 -0.82
N ILE A 74 -21.45 9.47 0.05
CA ILE A 74 -21.48 9.22 1.50
C ILE A 74 -22.92 9.28 2.01
N LYS A 75 -23.69 10.32 1.63
CA LYS A 75 -25.09 10.46 2.05
C LYS A 75 -25.95 9.27 1.61
N ASP A 76 -25.77 8.77 0.39
CA ASP A 76 -26.54 7.63 -0.12
C ASP A 76 -26.20 6.31 0.57
N ARG A 77 -24.94 6.10 1.00
CA ARG A 77 -24.50 4.87 1.68
C ARG A 77 -25.04 4.70 3.11
N PHE A 78 -25.36 5.80 3.79
CA PHE A 78 -25.83 5.81 5.18
C PHE A 78 -27.31 6.19 5.31
N ARG A 79 -28.06 6.12 4.21
CA ARG A 79 -29.50 6.38 4.16
C ARG A 79 -30.34 5.16 4.54
#